data_AF-A0A453NP29-F1
#
_entry.id   AF-A0A453NP29-F1
#
_cell.length_a   1.000
_cell.length_b   1.000
_cell.length_c   1.000
_cell.angle_alpha   90.00
_cell.angle_beta   90.00
_cell.angle_gamma   90.00
#
_symmetry.space_group_name_H-M   'P 1'
#
loop_
_entity.id
_entity.type
_entity.pdbx_description
1 polymer ?
#
loop_
_entity_poly.entity_id
_entity_poly.type
_entity_poly.pdbx_seq_one_letter_code
_entity_poly.pdbx_strand_id
1 'polypeptide(L)'
;MDQYNKMVSTLDTSKKKTPDEEALYVTTLKALSEAVSKIDITYHHLLLNNIFTIRIWYLQRDTLDAFLDLITRLAAVADQYLRECLQMLVNNFTPPLVQRNELPRWAVSRKKDIFFHLCESLKTISDTVPLAPRILRDIIDRSMPKLFDNKAKMVSFVECMLGLDTDRMGDLIGATLLAKVVD
;
A
#
# COMPACT_ATOMS: atom_id res chain seq x y z
N MET A 1 -9.87 1.24 -27.15
CA MET A 1 -10.41 2.11 -26.08
C MET A 1 -11.35 1.36 -25.15
N ASP A 2 -12.31 0.59 -25.67
CA ASP A 2 -13.35 -0.05 -24.83
C ASP A 2 -12.82 -1.05 -23.79
N GLN A 3 -11.80 -1.86 -24.13
CA GLN A 3 -11.17 -2.77 -23.17
C GLN A 3 -10.41 -2.03 -22.06
N TYR A 4 -9.74 -0.92 -22.38
CA TYR A 4 -9.05 -0.07 -21.40
C TYR A 4 -10.05 0.59 -20.46
N ASN A 5 -11.12 1.18 -21.00
CA ASN A 5 -12.17 1.81 -20.19
C ASN A 5 -12.88 0.79 -19.28
N LYS A 6 -13.12 -0.43 -19.80
CA LYS A 6 -13.66 -1.53 -19.00
C LYS A 6 -12.71 -1.92 -17.86
N MET A 7 -11.40 -1.99 -18.12
CA MET A 7 -10.40 -2.29 -17.09
C MET A 7 -10.34 -1.20 -16.02
N VAL A 8 -10.31 0.07 -16.42
CA VAL A 8 -10.34 1.23 -15.50
C VAL A 8 -11.61 1.22 -14.64
N SER A 9 -12.76 0.88 -15.22
CA SER A 9 -14.03 0.80 -14.49
C SER A 9 -14.09 -0.38 -13.50
N THR A 10 -13.34 -1.46 -13.76
CA THR A 10 -13.29 -2.65 -12.89
C THR A 10 -12.45 -2.38 -11.63
N LEU A 11 -11.46 -1.49 -11.74
CA LEU A 11 -10.62 -0.99 -10.65
C LEU A 11 -11.32 0.06 -9.77
N ASP A 12 -12.53 0.49 -10.13
CA ASP A 12 -13.34 1.33 -9.24
C ASP A 12 -13.76 0.51 -8.01
N THR A 13 -13.25 0.91 -6.84
CA THR A 13 -13.51 0.27 -5.55
C THR A 13 -14.76 0.81 -4.85
N SER A 14 -15.46 1.78 -5.45
CA SER A 14 -16.66 2.41 -4.86
C SER A 14 -17.88 1.50 -4.77
N LYS A 15 -17.91 0.39 -5.54
CA LYS A 15 -19.03 -0.56 -5.59
C LYS A 15 -18.69 -1.89 -4.92
N LYS A 16 -19.65 -2.42 -4.16
CA LYS A 16 -19.60 -3.78 -3.61
C LYS A 16 -19.60 -4.77 -4.77
N LYS A 17 -18.53 -5.56 -4.90
CA LYS A 17 -18.36 -6.53 -5.98
C LYS A 17 -19.08 -7.85 -5.66
N THR A 18 -19.64 -8.49 -6.68
CA THR A 18 -20.10 -9.88 -6.61
C THR A 18 -18.90 -10.84 -6.61
N PRO A 19 -19.07 -12.13 -6.24
CA PRO A 19 -17.98 -13.10 -6.27
C PRO A 19 -17.33 -13.24 -7.66
N ASP A 20 -18.13 -13.19 -8.73
CA ASP A 20 -17.63 -13.27 -10.10
C ASP A 20 -16.85 -12.01 -10.51
N GLU A 21 -17.33 -10.83 -10.10
CA GLU A 21 -16.62 -9.56 -10.30
C GLU A 21 -15.31 -9.52 -9.53
N GLU A 22 -15.26 -10.12 -8.35
CA GLU A 22 -14.05 -10.23 -7.54
C GLU A 22 -13.02 -11.20 -8.17
N ALA A 23 -13.47 -12.36 -8.65
CA ALA A 23 -12.59 -13.28 -9.38
C ALA A 23 -12.02 -12.64 -10.66
N LEU A 24 -12.85 -11.91 -11.40
CA LEU A 24 -12.41 -11.13 -12.56
C LEU A 24 -11.41 -10.05 -12.15
N TYR A 25 -11.64 -9.40 -11.00
CA TYR A 25 -10.76 -8.37 -10.48
C TYR A 25 -9.38 -8.92 -10.12
N VAL A 26 -9.31 -10.03 -9.37
CA VAL A 26 -8.06 -10.74 -9.07
C VAL A 26 -7.33 -11.15 -10.35
N THR A 27 -8.05 -11.69 -11.33
CA THR A 27 -7.48 -12.10 -12.62
C THR A 27 -6.88 -10.90 -13.36
N THR A 28 -7.59 -9.76 -13.33
CA THR A 28 -7.13 -8.52 -13.96
C THR A 28 -5.86 -7.99 -13.28
N LEU A 29 -5.82 -7.99 -11.95
CA LEU A 29 -4.62 -7.56 -11.19
C LEU A 29 -3.41 -8.43 -11.53
N LYS A 30 -3.58 -9.76 -11.55
CA LYS A 30 -2.50 -10.70 -11.92
C LYS A 30 -2.03 -10.50 -13.37
N ALA A 31 -2.96 -10.27 -14.31
CA ALA A 31 -2.58 -9.97 -15.68
C ALA A 31 -1.80 -8.65 -15.79
N LEU A 32 -2.16 -7.64 -15.00
CA LEU A 32 -1.42 -6.38 -14.93
C LEU A 32 -0.03 -6.56 -14.31
N SER A 33 0.10 -7.41 -13.27
CA SER A 33 1.40 -7.76 -12.66
C SER A 33 2.39 -8.29 -13.70
N GLU A 34 1.93 -9.14 -14.62
CA GLU A 34 2.77 -9.69 -15.68
C GLU A 34 3.06 -8.67 -16.81
N ALA A 35 2.23 -7.64 -16.93
CA ALA A 35 2.32 -6.63 -17.97
C ALA A 35 2.92 -5.28 -17.49
N VAL A 36 3.47 -5.19 -16.27
CA VAL A 36 3.97 -3.92 -15.69
C VAL A 36 5.00 -3.21 -16.58
N SER A 37 5.80 -3.96 -17.34
CA SER A 37 6.79 -3.41 -18.30
C SER A 37 6.16 -2.68 -19.50
N LYS A 38 4.85 -2.86 -19.73
CA LYS A 38 4.07 -2.23 -20.79
C LYS A 38 3.22 -1.07 -20.28
N ILE A 39 3.16 -0.86 -18.96
CA ILE A 39 2.44 0.25 -18.36
C ILE A 39 3.32 1.49 -18.44
N ASP A 40 2.90 2.44 -19.28
CA ASP A 40 3.49 3.79 -19.36
C ASP A 40 2.71 4.83 -18.53
N ILE A 41 3.44 5.70 -17.82
CA ILE A 41 2.88 6.72 -16.93
C ILE A 41 2.03 7.78 -17.65
N THR A 42 2.39 8.11 -18.89
CA THR A 42 1.71 9.13 -19.70
C THR A 42 0.41 8.56 -20.25
N TYR A 43 0.47 7.37 -20.85
CA TYR A 43 -0.69 6.76 -21.51
C TYR A 43 -1.67 6.11 -20.54
N HIS A 44 -1.21 5.68 -19.36
CA HIS A 44 -2.03 4.96 -18.40
C HIS A 44 -2.23 5.70 -17.07
N HIS A 45 -2.13 7.03 -17.05
CA HIS A 45 -2.26 7.83 -15.84
C HIS A 45 -3.55 7.56 -15.05
N LEU A 46 -4.72 7.36 -15.70
CA LEU A 46 -5.98 7.04 -15.00
C LEU A 46 -5.93 5.67 -14.31
N LEU A 47 -5.36 4.69 -14.99
CA LEU A 47 -5.16 3.34 -14.45
C LEU A 47 -4.26 3.40 -13.20
N LEU A 48 -3.12 4.07 -13.32
CA LEU A 48 -2.16 4.23 -12.23
C LEU A 48 -2.74 5.03 -11.06
N ASN A 49 -3.47 6.11 -11.34
CA ASN A 49 -4.15 6.88 -10.31
C ASN A 49 -5.18 6.01 -9.56
N ASN A 50 -5.95 5.19 -10.27
CA ASN A 50 -6.88 4.26 -9.62
C ASN A 50 -6.12 3.25 -8.76
N ILE A 51 -5.05 2.64 -9.27
CA ILE A 51 -4.20 1.69 -8.53
C ILE A 51 -3.63 2.33 -7.25
N PHE A 52 -3.04 3.52 -7.35
CA PHE A 52 -2.39 4.17 -6.20
C PHE A 52 -3.36 4.79 -5.18
N THR A 53 -4.65 4.89 -5.51
CA THR A 53 -5.70 5.36 -4.59
C THR A 53 -6.45 4.21 -3.90
N ILE A 54 -6.15 2.95 -4.24
CA ILE A 54 -6.77 1.78 -3.60
C ILE A 54 -6.44 1.74 -2.11
N ARG A 55 -7.47 1.47 -1.33
CA ARG A 55 -7.37 1.23 0.11
C ARG A 55 -7.42 -0.27 0.37
N ILE A 56 -6.28 -0.85 0.73
CA ILE A 56 -6.11 -2.30 0.89
C ILE A 56 -7.01 -2.89 1.99
N TRP A 57 -7.40 -2.05 2.95
CA TRP A 57 -8.28 -2.39 4.07
C TRP A 57 -9.65 -2.94 3.64
N TYR A 58 -10.13 -2.57 2.45
CA TYR A 58 -11.42 -3.03 1.93
C TYR A 58 -11.30 -4.23 0.99
N LEU A 59 -10.08 -4.68 0.66
CA LEU A 59 -9.87 -5.83 -0.22
C LEU A 59 -10.04 -7.13 0.56
N GLN A 60 -10.55 -8.18 -0.08
CA GLN A 60 -10.47 -9.54 0.46
C GLN A 60 -9.04 -10.08 0.30
N ARG A 61 -8.75 -11.22 0.95
CA ARG A 61 -7.38 -11.77 1.01
C ARG A 61 -6.79 -12.04 -0.38
N ASP A 62 -7.47 -12.79 -1.24
CA ASP A 62 -6.94 -13.11 -2.58
C ASP A 62 -6.70 -11.85 -3.44
N THR A 63 -7.58 -10.85 -3.27
CA THR A 63 -7.47 -9.55 -3.93
C THR A 63 -6.31 -8.71 -3.36
N LEU A 64 -6.10 -8.76 -2.05
CA LEU A 64 -4.99 -8.11 -1.37
C LEU A 64 -3.65 -8.65 -1.88
N ASP A 65 -3.51 -9.98 -1.93
CA ASP A 65 -2.28 -10.65 -2.38
C ASP A 65 -1.95 -10.29 -3.83
N ALA A 66 -2.95 -10.39 -4.74
CA ALA A 66 -2.78 -10.02 -6.14
C ALA A 66 -2.45 -8.53 -6.32
N PHE A 67 -3.04 -7.66 -5.51
CA PHE A 67 -2.78 -6.23 -5.56
C PHE A 67 -1.36 -5.90 -5.06
N LEU A 68 -0.91 -6.50 -3.96
CA LEU A 68 0.42 -6.24 -3.41
C LEU A 68 1.54 -6.81 -4.29
N ASP A 69 1.32 -7.94 -4.97
CA ASP A 69 2.22 -8.43 -6.02
C ASP A 69 2.35 -7.42 -7.18
N LEU A 70 1.23 -6.87 -7.66
CA LEU A 70 1.24 -5.82 -8.68
C LEU A 70 2.06 -4.60 -8.25
N ILE A 71 1.87 -4.12 -7.01
CA ILE A 71 2.58 -2.96 -6.48
C ILE A 71 4.07 -3.22 -6.34
N THR A 72 4.44 -4.41 -5.87
CA THR A 72 5.84 -4.83 -5.74
C THR A 72 6.52 -4.88 -7.11
N ARG A 73 5.85 -5.44 -8.12
CA ARG A 73 6.36 -5.49 -9.49
C ARG A 73 6.42 -4.13 -10.17
N LEU A 74 5.44 -3.26 -9.95
CA LEU A 74 5.47 -1.87 -10.42
C LEU A 74 6.66 -1.12 -9.81
N ALA A 75 6.92 -1.30 -8.51
CA ALA A 75 8.05 -0.65 -7.85
C ALA A 75 9.41 -1.11 -8.40
N ALA A 76 9.50 -2.34 -8.92
CA ALA A 76 10.69 -2.88 -9.57
C ALA A 76 10.90 -2.38 -11.01
N VAL A 77 9.90 -1.73 -11.63
CA VAL A 77 10.08 -1.06 -12.92
C VAL A 77 10.96 0.17 -12.71
N ALA A 78 12.13 0.16 -13.36
CA ALA A 78 13.17 1.17 -13.17
C ALA A 78 12.64 2.60 -13.35
N ASP A 79 12.83 3.41 -12.30
CA ASP A 79 12.63 4.87 -12.25
C ASP A 79 11.24 5.41 -12.65
N GLN A 80 10.19 4.58 -12.61
CA GLN A 80 8.84 5.03 -13.01
C GLN A 80 7.85 5.16 -11.86
N TYR A 81 7.81 4.18 -10.95
CA TYR A 81 6.68 4.04 -10.01
C TYR A 81 7.07 3.85 -8.55
N LEU A 82 8.38 3.80 -8.26
CA LEU A 82 8.88 3.42 -6.95
C LEU A 82 8.32 4.32 -5.83
N ARG A 83 8.34 5.64 -6.02
CA ARG A 83 7.88 6.58 -5.01
C ARG A 83 6.38 6.44 -4.76
N GLU A 84 5.59 6.33 -5.82
CA GLU A 84 4.14 6.21 -5.79
C GLU A 84 3.69 4.90 -5.14
N CYS A 85 4.36 3.78 -5.45
CA CYS A 85 4.15 2.49 -4.81
C CYS A 85 4.41 2.57 -3.30
N LEU A 86 5.57 3.10 -2.90
CA LEU A 86 5.92 3.25 -1.48
C LEU A 86 4.96 4.20 -0.75
N GLN A 87 4.58 5.31 -1.39
CA GLN A 87 3.64 6.27 -0.82
C GLN A 87 2.26 5.63 -0.61
N MET A 88 1.78 4.85 -1.58
CA MET A 88 0.51 4.14 -1.45
C MET A 88 0.54 3.13 -0.28
N LEU A 89 1.63 2.37 -0.13
CA LEU A 89 1.79 1.43 0.99
C LEU A 89 1.80 2.15 2.35
N VAL A 90 2.56 3.24 2.46
CA VAL A 90 2.63 4.06 3.69
C VAL A 90 1.28 4.73 4.01
N ASN A 91 0.54 5.17 2.99
CA ASN A 91 -0.81 5.71 3.18
C ASN A 91 -1.77 4.68 3.81
N ASN A 92 -1.50 3.38 3.64
CA ASN A 92 -2.29 2.30 4.21
C ASN A 92 -1.80 1.84 5.60
N PHE A 93 -0.76 2.45 6.19
CA PHE A 93 -0.38 2.19 7.60
C PHE A 93 -1.49 2.58 8.57
N THR A 94 -2.33 3.54 8.16
CA THR A 94 -3.51 3.93 8.92
C THR A 94 -4.76 3.32 8.28
N PRO A 95 -5.51 2.46 9.00
CA PRO A 95 -6.82 2.00 8.56
C PRO A 95 -7.83 3.14 8.45
N PRO A 96 -8.86 2.99 7.60
CA PRO A 96 -9.93 3.96 7.50
C PRO A 96 -10.66 4.11 8.83
N LEU A 97 -10.66 5.33 9.36
CA LEU A 97 -11.35 5.68 10.60
C LEU A 97 -12.84 5.93 10.31
N VAL A 98 -13.70 5.48 11.23
CA VAL A 98 -15.15 5.77 11.16
C VAL A 98 -15.51 6.99 12.01
N GLN A 99 -16.79 7.39 11.99
CA GLN A 99 -17.29 8.50 12.80
C GLN A 99 -16.86 8.34 14.25
N ARG A 100 -16.31 9.42 14.84
CA ARG A 100 -15.58 9.50 16.14
C ARG A 100 -14.10 9.12 16.12
N ASN A 101 -13.49 9.00 14.94
CA ASN A 101 -12.07 8.70 14.79
C ASN A 101 -11.64 7.37 15.43
N GLU A 102 -12.57 6.43 15.50
CA GLU A 102 -12.33 5.09 16.02
C GLU A 102 -12.05 4.10 14.90
N LEU A 103 -11.34 3.03 15.25
CA LEU A 103 -11.10 1.89 14.38
C LEU A 103 -12.37 1.04 14.31
N PRO A 104 -12.92 0.76 13.12
CA PRO A 104 -14.05 -0.15 13.03
C PRO A 104 -13.63 -1.57 13.43
N ARG A 105 -14.53 -2.33 14.09
CA ARG A 105 -14.23 -3.68 14.59
C ARG A 105 -13.66 -4.62 13.51
N TRP A 106 -14.18 -4.54 12.29
CA TRP A 106 -13.70 -5.35 11.16
C TRP A 106 -12.24 -5.03 10.78
N ALA A 107 -11.79 -3.78 10.94
CA ALA A 107 -10.42 -3.39 10.66
C ALA A 107 -9.48 -3.87 11.77
N VAL A 108 -9.93 -3.82 13.04
CA VAL A 108 -9.16 -4.33 14.19
C VAL A 108 -8.85 -5.82 14.01
N SER A 109 -9.85 -6.63 13.64
CA SER A 109 -9.66 -8.09 13.45
C SER A 109 -8.70 -8.44 12.30
N ARG A 110 -8.58 -7.58 11.29
CA ARG A 110 -7.72 -7.81 10.12
C ARG A 110 -6.37 -7.09 10.19
N LYS A 111 -6.18 -6.20 11.16
CA LYS A 111 -5.02 -5.31 11.28
C LYS A 111 -3.71 -6.07 11.20
N LYS A 112 -3.55 -7.12 12.00
CA LYS A 112 -2.33 -7.92 12.05
C LYS A 112 -2.01 -8.58 10.70
N ASP A 113 -3.03 -9.11 10.03
CA ASP A 113 -2.91 -9.78 8.73
C ASP A 113 -2.49 -8.78 7.64
N ILE A 114 -3.19 -7.64 7.55
CA ILE A 114 -2.89 -6.58 6.58
C ILE A 114 -1.49 -6.00 6.81
N PHE A 115 -1.11 -5.76 8.06
CA PHE A 115 0.22 -5.26 8.40
C PHE A 115 1.32 -6.25 8.03
N PHE A 116 1.10 -7.55 8.24
CA PHE A 116 2.05 -8.58 7.80
C PHE A 116 2.33 -8.50 6.29
N HIS A 117 1.27 -8.49 5.46
CA HIS A 117 1.42 -8.42 4.01
C HIS A 117 2.00 -7.07 3.53
N LEU A 118 1.67 -5.96 4.19
CA LEU A 118 2.27 -4.66 3.94
C LEU A 118 3.78 -4.67 4.19
N CYS A 119 4.20 -5.17 5.35
CA CYS A 119 5.60 -5.27 5.73
C CYS A 119 6.38 -6.19 4.78
N GLU A 120 5.80 -7.33 4.42
CA GLU A 120 6.39 -8.26 3.44
C GLU A 120 6.59 -7.60 2.07
N SER A 121 5.61 -6.82 1.60
CA SER A 121 5.71 -6.10 0.32
C SER A 121 6.80 -5.03 0.36
N LEU A 122 6.84 -4.22 1.43
CA LEU A 122 7.88 -3.20 1.62
C LEU A 122 9.28 -3.80 1.69
N LYS A 123 9.41 -4.95 2.35
CA LYS A 123 10.66 -5.72 2.40
C LYS A 123 11.06 -6.22 1.02
N THR A 124 10.15 -6.84 0.29
CA THR A 124 10.40 -7.34 -1.07
C THR A 124 10.85 -6.22 -2.01
N ILE A 125 10.22 -5.05 -1.94
CA ILE A 125 10.63 -3.86 -2.71
C ILE A 125 12.03 -3.39 -2.27
N SER A 126 12.31 -3.35 -0.97
CA SER A 126 13.60 -2.93 -0.42
C SER A 126 14.76 -3.86 -0.82
N ASP A 127 14.49 -5.17 -0.87
CA ASP A 127 15.46 -6.18 -1.30
C ASP A 127 15.70 -6.14 -2.82
N THR A 128 14.67 -5.75 -3.59
CA THR A 128 14.73 -5.72 -5.07
C THR A 128 15.31 -4.40 -5.60
N VAL A 129 15.02 -3.27 -4.93
CA VAL A 129 15.33 -1.93 -5.44
C VAL A 129 16.22 -1.17 -4.45
N PRO A 130 17.52 -0.99 -4.75
CA PRO A 130 18.49 -0.42 -3.81
C PRO A 130 18.16 0.99 -3.28
N LEU A 131 17.39 1.77 -4.04
CA LEU A 131 16.98 3.14 -3.65
C LEU A 131 15.72 3.16 -2.79
N ALA A 132 14.92 2.09 -2.79
CA ALA A 132 13.66 2.02 -2.06
C ALA A 132 13.81 2.35 -0.57
N PRO A 133 14.84 1.86 0.14
CA PRO A 133 14.94 2.11 1.56
C PRO A 133 15.13 3.60 1.91
N ARG A 134 15.93 4.31 1.11
CA ARG A 134 16.16 5.75 1.26
C ARG A 134 14.88 6.55 1.00
N ILE A 135 14.12 6.17 -0.03
CA ILE A 135 12.87 6.85 -0.42
C ILE A 135 11.76 6.55 0.60
N LEU A 136 11.67 5.31 1.09
CA LEU A 136 10.73 4.90 2.10
C LEU A 136 10.89 5.74 3.38
N ARG A 137 12.13 5.96 3.83
CA ARG A 137 12.41 6.83 4.97
C ARG A 137 11.90 8.27 4.75
N ASP A 138 12.20 8.87 3.61
CA ASP A 138 11.70 10.22 3.24
C ASP A 138 10.16 10.29 3.23
N ILE A 139 9.50 9.23 2.76
CA ILE A 139 8.03 9.14 2.75
C ILE A 139 7.46 8.99 4.16
N ILE A 140 8.03 8.12 4.99
CA ILE A 140 7.60 7.92 6.39
C ILE A 140 7.74 9.21 7.18
N ASP A 141 8.88 9.90 7.05
CA ASP A 141 9.14 11.17 7.74
C ASP A 141 8.09 12.23 7.39
N ARG A 142 7.68 12.30 6.11
CA ARG A 142 6.64 13.24 5.65
C ARG A 142 5.22 12.80 6.02
N SER A 143 5.00 11.50 6.16
CA SER A 143 3.68 10.90 6.45
C SER A 143 3.40 10.74 7.94
N MET A 144 4.38 11.05 8.79
CA MET A 144 4.27 10.95 10.25
C MET A 144 3.04 11.72 10.75
N PRO A 145 2.17 11.09 11.56
CA PRO A 145 1.07 11.77 12.21
C PRO A 145 1.55 12.96 13.05
N LYS A 146 0.82 14.08 13.00
CA LYS A 146 1.13 15.28 13.78
C LYS A 146 0.61 15.13 15.21
N LEU A 147 1.13 15.92 16.17
CA LEU A 147 0.70 15.88 17.58
C LEU A 147 -0.82 16.07 17.80
N PHE A 148 -1.48 16.76 16.87
CA PHE A 148 -2.93 16.99 16.90
C PHE A 148 -3.73 15.99 16.06
N ASP A 149 -3.07 15.01 15.43
CA ASP A 149 -3.76 13.92 14.75
C ASP A 149 -4.45 13.01 15.78
N ASN A 150 -5.47 12.31 15.31
CA ASN A 150 -6.21 11.37 16.13
C ASN A 150 -5.31 10.26 16.71
N LYS A 151 -5.51 9.93 17.99
CA LYS A 151 -4.79 8.87 18.70
C LYS A 151 -4.82 7.52 17.97
N ALA A 152 -5.97 7.10 17.41
CA ALA A 152 -6.04 5.81 16.71
C ALA A 152 -5.23 5.79 15.41
N LYS A 153 -5.10 6.94 14.73
CA LYS A 153 -4.21 7.11 13.58
C LYS A 153 -2.76 7.03 14.01
N MET A 154 -2.37 7.79 15.04
CA MET A 154 -1.02 7.77 15.60
C MET A 154 -0.59 6.36 16.00
N VAL A 155 -1.41 5.66 16.79
CA VAL A 155 -1.14 4.31 17.26
C VAL A 155 -1.01 3.33 16.11
N SER A 156 -1.92 3.35 15.12
CA SER A 156 -1.85 2.42 13.99
C SER A 156 -0.63 2.65 13.12
N PHE A 157 -0.26 3.90 12.86
CA PHE A 157 0.91 4.25 12.07
C PHE A 157 2.20 3.80 12.77
N VAL A 158 2.33 4.10 14.07
CA VAL A 158 3.51 3.72 14.87
C VAL A 158 3.61 2.20 14.99
N GLU A 159 2.51 1.49 15.22
CA GLU A 159 2.54 0.02 15.27
C GLU A 159 3.00 -0.61 13.96
N CYS A 160 2.52 -0.11 12.81
CA CYS A 160 2.97 -0.61 11.50
C CYS A 160 4.46 -0.32 11.28
N MET A 161 4.91 0.88 11.66
CA MET A 161 6.32 1.28 11.56
C MET A 161 7.24 0.45 12.46
N LEU A 162 6.82 0.16 13.70
CA LEU A 162 7.56 -0.73 14.62
C LEU A 162 7.59 -2.18 14.12
N GLY A 163 6.54 -2.64 13.45
CA GLY A 163 6.52 -3.96 12.81
C GLY A 163 7.63 -4.12 11.76
N LEU A 164 7.93 -3.07 11.01
CA LEU A 164 9.05 -3.06 10.07
C LEU A 164 10.39 -3.22 10.80
N ASP A 165 10.55 -2.59 11.96
CA ASP A 165 11.76 -2.62 12.77
C ASP A 165 12.07 -4.06 13.27
N THR A 166 11.03 -4.79 13.72
CA THR A 166 11.18 -6.12 14.32
C THR A 166 11.49 -7.26 13.33
N ASP A 167 11.08 -7.16 12.06
CA ASP A 167 11.15 -8.27 11.07
C ASP A 167 12.37 -8.24 10.12
N ARG A 168 13.48 -7.65 10.57
CA ARG A 168 14.76 -7.43 9.84
C ARG A 168 14.82 -6.24 8.87
N MET A 169 13.89 -5.27 8.92
CA MET A 169 14.13 -3.92 8.36
C MET A 169 14.65 -2.93 9.42
N GLY A 170 15.01 -3.40 10.62
CA GLY A 170 15.37 -2.55 11.76
C GLY A 170 16.60 -1.66 11.57
N ASP A 171 17.54 -2.05 10.71
CA ASP A 171 18.67 -1.17 10.37
C ASP A 171 18.24 0.07 9.56
N LEU A 172 17.05 0.05 8.97
CA LEU A 172 16.58 1.05 8.03
C LEU A 172 15.74 2.16 8.66
N ILE A 173 14.92 1.80 9.64
CA ILE A 173 13.96 2.69 10.30
C ILE A 173 14.32 2.90 11.78
N GLY A 174 15.12 2.01 12.39
CA GLY A 174 15.51 2.09 13.80
C GLY A 174 16.16 3.42 14.18
N ALA A 175 17.00 4.00 13.30
CA ALA A 175 17.59 5.32 13.54
C ALA A 175 16.57 6.46 13.50
N THR A 176 15.58 6.40 12.60
CA THR A 176 14.48 7.38 12.50
C THR A 176 13.52 7.25 13.68
N LEU A 177 13.22 6.02 14.11
CA LEU A 177 12.39 5.72 15.28
C LEU A 177 13.02 6.24 16.58
N LEU A 178 14.30 5.94 16.80
CA LEU A 178 15.03 6.40 17.98
C LEU A 178 15.13 7.92 18.03
N ALA A 179 15.37 8.57 16.88
CA ALA A 179 15.41 10.04 16.81
C ALA A 179 14.05 10.69 17.10
N LYS A 180 12.92 10.02 16.81
CA LYS A 180 11.57 10.58 16.99
C LYS A 180 10.91 10.26 18.32
N VAL A 181 11.38 9.25 19.05
CA VAL A 181 10.92 8.93 20.42
C VAL A 181 11.65 9.75 21.49
N VAL A 182 12.84 10.26 21.16
CA VAL A 182 13.71 11.02 22.07
C VAL A 182 13.46 12.53 22.03
N ASP A 183 12.74 13.05 21.03
CA ASP A 183 12.34 14.47 20.89
C ASP A 183 10.99 14.80 21.55
#